data_AF-A0A3B8RUM6-F1
#
_entry.id   AF-A0A3B8RUM6-F1
#
_cell.length_a   1.000
_cell.length_b   1.000
_cell.length_c   1.000
_cell.angle_alpha   90.00
_cell.angle_beta   90.00
_cell.angle_gamma   90.00
#
_symmetry.space_group_name_H-M   'P 1'
#
loop_
_entity.id
_entity.type
_entity.pdbx_description
1 polymer ?
#
loop_
_entity_poly.entity_id
_entity_poly.type
_entity_poly.pdbx_seq_one_letter_code
_entity_poly.pdbx_strand_id
1 'polypeptide(L)'
;MTTSSNVEKYYLEKSKKKLIYQPAEKIGIIQIDNFPELGKLTALRFIEWIQQNSEGVVSLPTGKTPEHFITWVSHILKNWDRKEIKEELKKVNIDPSSKPKMDSLRFVQIDEFYPIDVAQHNSFYYYIQKFYFR
;
A
#
# COMPACT_ATOMS: atom_id res chain seq x y z
N MET A 1 -1.18 11.13 20.59
CA MET A 1 -0.71 10.03 19.72
C MET A 1 -0.44 10.62 18.35
N THR A 2 0.76 10.39 17.82
CA THR A 2 1.18 10.80 16.49
C THR A 2 1.51 9.54 15.70
N THR A 3 1.34 9.58 14.38
CA THR A 3 1.86 8.53 13.50
C THR A 3 3.37 8.68 13.32
N SER A 4 4.10 7.57 13.22
CA SER A 4 5.54 7.57 12.91
C SER A 4 5.81 7.68 11.40
N SER A 5 4.85 7.35 10.54
CA SER A 5 4.98 7.38 9.08
C SER A 5 4.92 8.79 8.52
N ASN A 6 5.83 9.11 7.60
CA ASN A 6 5.82 10.39 6.91
C ASN A 6 4.66 10.48 5.90
N VAL A 7 4.33 9.36 5.26
CA VAL A 7 3.17 9.26 4.36
C VAL A 7 1.89 9.57 5.13
N GLU A 8 1.69 8.93 6.28
CA GLU A 8 0.49 9.16 7.10
C GLU A 8 0.41 10.58 7.63
N LYS A 9 1.54 11.20 8.03
CA LYS A 9 1.59 12.62 8.43
C LYS A 9 1.13 13.53 7.31
N TYR A 10 1.66 13.34 6.10
CA TYR A 10 1.28 14.14 4.93
C TYR A 10 -0.22 14.08 4.65
N TYR A 11 -0.80 12.88 4.65
CA TYR A 11 -2.24 12.72 4.39
C TYR A 11 -3.12 13.20 5.55
N LEU A 12 -2.65 13.08 6.79
CA LEU A 12 -3.34 13.65 7.95
C LEU A 12 -3.38 15.18 7.88
N GLU A 13 -2.25 15.82 7.58
CA GLU A 13 -2.18 17.28 7.36
C GLU A 13 -3.08 17.72 6.20
N LYS A 14 -3.05 17.00 5.07
CA LYS A 14 -3.92 17.25 3.92
C LYS A 14 -5.41 17.20 4.29
N SER A 15 -5.80 16.24 5.13
CA SER A 15 -7.19 16.06 5.58
C SER A 15 -7.69 17.18 6.51
N LYS A 16 -6.78 17.91 7.16
CA LYS A 16 -7.08 18.90 8.22
C LYS A 16 -7.88 18.31 9.40
N LYS A 17 -7.81 17.00 9.61
CA LYS A 17 -8.45 16.28 10.71
C LYS A 17 -7.43 15.93 11.79
N LYS A 18 -7.93 15.57 12.97
CA LYS A 18 -7.12 14.94 14.02
C LYS A 18 -7.02 13.45 13.73
N LEU A 19 -5.89 12.85 14.09
CA LEU A 19 -5.70 11.40 13.97
C LEU A 19 -6.69 10.63 14.84
N ILE A 20 -6.99 11.13 16.05
CA ILE A 20 -7.95 10.53 16.99
C ILE A 20 -8.73 11.66 17.69
N TYR A 21 -10.05 11.57 17.68
CA TYR A 21 -10.96 12.42 18.43
C TYR A 21 -11.41 11.73 19.73
N GLN A 22 -10.71 12.02 20.83
CA GLN A 22 -11.05 11.51 22.16
C GLN A 22 -12.33 12.16 22.72
N PRO A 23 -13.11 11.46 23.57
CA PRO A 23 -12.85 10.10 24.10
C PRO A 23 -13.41 8.96 23.24
N ALA A 24 -14.18 9.28 22.20
CA ALA A 24 -14.95 8.32 21.41
C ALA A 24 -14.06 7.42 20.55
N GLU A 25 -13.13 8.02 19.81
CA GLU A 25 -12.26 7.26 18.91
C GLU A 25 -11.13 6.56 19.67
N LYS A 26 -10.91 5.28 19.33
CA LYS A 26 -9.87 4.42 19.92
C LYS A 26 -8.76 4.03 18.93
N ILE A 27 -8.96 4.32 17.65
CA ILE A 27 -8.03 4.00 16.56
C ILE A 27 -7.77 5.25 15.74
N GLY A 28 -6.57 5.35 15.16
CA GLY A 28 -6.19 6.43 14.26
C GLY A 28 -6.99 6.38 12.96
N ILE A 29 -7.53 7.51 12.51
CA ILE A 29 -8.25 7.64 11.25
C ILE A 29 -7.55 8.68 10.39
N ILE A 30 -7.30 8.32 9.13
CA ILE A 30 -6.85 9.24 8.09
C ILE A 30 -7.95 9.30 7.04
N GLN A 31 -8.61 10.45 6.96
CA GLN A 31 -9.67 10.67 5.98
C GLN A 31 -9.07 11.07 4.63
N ILE A 32 -9.58 10.46 3.56
CA ILE A 32 -9.20 10.72 2.18
C ILE A 32 -10.44 11.02 1.35
N ASP A 33 -10.27 11.67 0.20
CA ASP A 33 -11.39 12.21 -0.58
C ASP A 33 -12.10 11.15 -1.44
N ASN A 34 -11.38 10.12 -1.93
CA ASN A 34 -11.92 9.13 -2.88
C ASN A 34 -11.08 7.84 -2.96
N PHE A 35 -11.66 6.78 -3.53
CA PHE A 35 -11.00 5.46 -3.64
C PHE A 35 -9.63 5.47 -4.37
N PRO A 36 -9.44 6.20 -5.49
CA PRO A 36 -8.11 6.33 -6.10
C PRO A 36 -7.04 6.90 -5.15
N GLU A 37 -7.36 7.93 -4.37
CA GLU A 37 -6.44 8.51 -3.38
C GLU A 37 -6.16 7.54 -2.23
N LEU A 38 -7.13 6.72 -1.81
CA LEU A 38 -6.88 5.64 -0.84
C LEU A 38 -5.84 4.64 -1.36
N GLY A 39 -5.97 4.22 -2.62
CA GLY A 39 -5.01 3.34 -3.27
C GLY A 39 -3.61 3.96 -3.37
N LYS A 40 -3.53 5.25 -3.66
CA LYS A 40 -2.25 5.97 -3.71
C LYS A 40 -1.60 6.08 -2.32
N LEU A 41 -2.35 6.48 -1.31
CA LEU A 41 -1.89 6.58 0.08
C LEU A 41 -1.33 5.23 0.54
N THR A 42 -2.11 4.17 0.37
CA THR A 42 -1.72 2.82 0.80
C THR A 42 -0.50 2.30 0.04
N ALA A 43 -0.38 2.60 -1.26
CA ALA A 43 0.79 2.25 -2.05
C ALA A 43 2.04 2.99 -1.57
N LEU A 44 1.97 4.30 -1.35
CA LEU A 44 3.10 5.08 -0.82
C LEU A 44 3.50 4.58 0.58
N ARG A 45 2.52 4.31 1.44
CA ARG A 45 2.78 3.78 2.79
C ARG A 45 3.46 2.42 2.74
N PHE A 46 3.06 1.57 1.80
CA PHE A 46 3.70 0.28 1.56
C PHE A 46 5.14 0.44 1.07
N ILE A 47 5.41 1.34 0.13
CA ILE A 47 6.78 1.62 -0.34
C ILE A 47 7.67 2.13 0.80
N GLU A 48 7.18 3.06 1.62
CA GLU A 48 7.87 3.54 2.82
C GLU A 48 8.18 2.38 3.78
N TRP A 49 7.21 1.50 4.01
CA TRP A 49 7.38 0.35 4.88
C TRP A 49 8.42 -0.63 4.36
N ILE A 50 8.42 -0.97 3.06
CA ILE A 50 9.38 -1.92 2.48
C ILE A 50 10.81 -1.37 2.51
N GLN A 51 10.99 -0.05 2.33
CA GLN A 51 12.33 0.56 2.48
C GLN A 51 12.91 0.34 3.89
N GLN A 52 12.05 0.21 4.90
CA GLN A 52 12.44 -0.04 6.28
C GLN A 52 12.42 -1.54 6.66
N ASN A 53 11.83 -2.38 5.81
CA ASN A 53 11.57 -3.80 6.07
C ASN A 53 11.86 -4.63 4.81
N SER A 54 13.12 -4.66 4.38
CA SER A 54 13.54 -5.27 3.11
C SER A 54 13.22 -6.77 3.00
N GLU A 55 13.17 -7.48 4.12
CA GLU A 55 12.82 -8.92 4.21
C GLU A 55 11.46 -9.16 4.91
N GLY A 56 10.60 -8.15 4.85
CA GLY A 56 9.32 -8.13 5.53
C GLY A 56 8.40 -9.28 5.12
N VAL A 57 7.55 -9.70 6.06
CA VAL A 57 6.46 -10.64 5.80
C VAL A 57 5.19 -9.82 5.56
N VAL A 58 4.54 -10.03 4.42
CA VAL A 58 3.36 -9.27 4.00
C VAL A 58 2.25 -10.20 3.57
N SER A 59 1.02 -9.77 3.78
CA SER A 59 -0.12 -10.29 3.06
C SER A 59 -0.71 -9.18 2.21
N LEU A 60 -1.01 -9.49 0.95
CA LEU A 60 -1.55 -8.53 0.00
C LEU A 60 -3.04 -8.79 -0.16
N PRO A 61 -3.86 -7.73 -0.13
CA PRO A 61 -5.30 -7.88 -0.15
C PRO A 61 -5.80 -8.30 -1.55
N THR A 62 -6.94 -8.99 -1.57
CA THR A 62 -7.66 -9.42 -2.77
C THR A 62 -8.97 -8.63 -2.94
N GLY A 63 -9.56 -8.69 -4.14
CA GLY A 63 -10.85 -8.04 -4.45
C GLY A 63 -10.71 -6.71 -5.19
N LYS A 64 -11.82 -5.96 -5.29
CA LYS A 64 -11.88 -4.72 -6.10
C LYS A 64 -11.23 -3.50 -5.43
N THR A 65 -11.36 -3.37 -4.12
CA THR A 65 -10.82 -2.22 -3.37
C THR A 65 -9.30 -2.07 -3.52
N PRO A 66 -8.51 -3.16 -3.52
CA PRO A 66 -7.06 -3.09 -3.76
C PRO A 66 -6.63 -2.73 -5.18
N GLU A 67 -7.51 -2.68 -6.19
CA GLU A 67 -7.08 -2.47 -7.59
C GLU A 67 -6.25 -1.18 -7.76
N HIS A 68 -6.65 -0.10 -7.10
CA HIS A 68 -5.88 1.16 -7.10
C HIS A 68 -4.55 1.01 -6.36
N PHE A 69 -4.51 0.27 -5.25
CA PHE A 69 -3.27 -0.01 -4.54
C PHE A 69 -2.27 -0.77 -5.43
N ILE A 70 -2.72 -1.86 -6.06
CA ILE A 70 -1.90 -2.68 -6.97
C ILE A 70 -1.39 -1.83 -8.14
N THR A 71 -2.29 -1.04 -8.74
CA THR A 71 -1.96 -0.15 -9.86
C THR A 71 -0.89 0.86 -9.45
N TRP A 72 -1.04 1.52 -8.30
CA TRP A 72 -0.07 2.50 -7.82
C TRP A 72 1.27 1.89 -7.43
N VAL A 73 1.28 0.75 -6.74
CA VAL A 73 2.54 0.03 -6.41
C VAL A 73 3.28 -0.34 -7.69
N SER A 74 2.58 -0.93 -8.67
CA SER A 74 3.17 -1.29 -9.96
C SER A 74 3.69 -0.06 -10.70
N HIS A 75 2.89 1.02 -10.74
CA HIS A 75 3.24 2.26 -11.42
C HIS A 75 4.49 2.91 -10.81
N ILE A 76 4.56 3.02 -9.48
CA ILE A 76 5.71 3.58 -8.75
C ILE A 76 6.98 2.74 -9.00
N LEU A 77 6.90 1.42 -8.86
CA LEU A 77 8.08 0.54 -9.00
C LEU A 77 8.60 0.48 -10.44
N LYS A 78 7.71 0.44 -11.44
CA LYS A 78 8.07 0.42 -12.86
C LYS A 78 8.65 1.75 -13.33
N ASN A 79 8.16 2.86 -12.79
CA ASN A 79 8.57 4.21 -13.20
C ASN A 79 9.47 4.90 -12.17
N TRP A 80 10.12 4.13 -11.29
CA TRP A 80 10.90 4.64 -10.14
C TRP A 80 11.88 5.76 -10.52
N ASP A 81 12.53 5.62 -11.68
CA ASP A 81 13.54 6.58 -12.13
C ASP A 81 12.99 7.82 -12.82
N ARG A 82 11.69 7.84 -13.14
CA ARG A 82 11.05 9.01 -13.76
C ARG A 82 10.96 10.16 -12.76
N LYS A 83 11.18 11.37 -13.27
CA LYS A 83 11.09 12.62 -12.50
C LYS A 83 9.76 12.74 -11.75
N GLU A 84 8.66 12.43 -12.41
CA GLU A 84 7.29 12.47 -11.85
C GLU A 84 7.15 11.60 -10.60
N ILE A 85 7.62 10.35 -10.63
CA ILE A 85 7.58 9.45 -9.46
C ILE A 85 8.51 9.94 -8.35
N LYS A 86 9.72 10.38 -8.70
CA LYS A 86 10.66 10.92 -7.72
C LYS A 86 10.09 12.15 -7.00
N GLU A 87 9.34 12.99 -7.69
CA GLU A 87 8.63 14.12 -7.10
C GLU A 87 7.49 13.66 -6.19
N GLU A 88 6.70 12.68 -6.60
CA GLU A 88 5.64 12.09 -5.76
C GLU A 88 6.18 11.47 -4.46
N LEU A 89 7.28 10.72 -4.52
CA LEU A 89 7.93 10.14 -3.34
C LEU A 89 8.45 11.23 -2.39
N LYS A 90 9.07 12.29 -2.93
CA LYS A 90 9.58 13.42 -2.15
C LYS A 90 8.46 14.19 -1.44
N LYS A 91 7.27 14.35 -2.05
CA LYS A 91 6.12 15.02 -1.41
C LYS A 91 5.74 14.39 -0.07
N VAL A 92 5.94 13.08 0.06
CA VAL A 92 5.63 12.30 1.27
C VAL A 92 6.88 11.89 2.06
N ASN A 93 8.04 12.50 1.78
CA ASN A 93 9.33 12.23 2.40
C ASN A 93 9.78 10.77 2.33
N ILE A 94 9.51 10.09 1.22
CA ILE A 94 10.13 8.80 0.87
C ILE A 94 11.42 9.07 0.09
N ASP A 95 12.51 8.38 0.42
CA ASP A 95 13.79 8.55 -0.27
C ASP A 95 13.77 7.88 -1.66
N PRO A 96 13.82 8.65 -2.77
CA PRO A 96 13.84 8.07 -4.11
C PRO A 96 15.18 7.41 -4.46
N SER A 97 16.23 7.61 -3.67
CA SER A 97 17.53 6.98 -3.91
C SER A 97 17.55 5.49 -3.57
N SER A 98 16.65 5.06 -2.68
CA SER A 98 16.55 3.69 -2.19
C SER A 98 15.37 2.95 -2.82
N LYS A 99 15.54 2.36 -4.00
CA LYS A 99 14.48 1.55 -4.61
C LYS A 99 14.27 0.26 -3.81
N PRO A 100 13.05 -0.04 -3.31
CA PRO A 100 12.80 -1.27 -2.58
C PRO A 100 12.92 -2.50 -3.50
N LYS A 101 13.44 -3.59 -2.94
CA LYS A 101 13.52 -4.90 -3.61
C LYS A 101 12.34 -5.76 -3.19
N MET A 102 11.48 -6.11 -4.14
CA MET A 102 10.27 -6.89 -3.88
C MET A 102 10.53 -8.39 -3.74
N ASP A 103 11.62 -8.88 -4.32
CA ASP A 103 12.02 -10.30 -4.32
C ASP A 103 12.40 -10.84 -2.93
N SER A 104 12.73 -9.94 -2.01
CA SER A 104 13.17 -10.25 -0.66
C SER A 104 12.00 -10.35 0.33
N LEU A 105 10.79 -9.94 -0.08
CA LEU A 105 9.59 -10.02 0.74
C LEU A 105 9.02 -11.45 0.77
N ARG A 106 8.55 -11.87 1.94
CA ARG A 106 7.79 -13.10 2.09
C ARG A 106 6.29 -12.82 2.02
N PHE A 107 5.62 -13.42 1.05
CA PHE A 107 4.18 -13.29 0.89
C PHE A 107 3.43 -14.42 1.60
N VAL A 108 2.39 -14.06 2.36
CA VAL A 108 1.48 -15.01 3.02
C VAL A 108 0.05 -14.71 2.59
N GLN A 109 -0.62 -15.68 1.98
CA GLN A 109 -2.05 -15.61 1.68
C GLN A 109 -2.85 -15.79 2.99
N ILE A 110 -3.80 -14.89 3.27
CA ILE A 110 -4.57 -14.93 4.52
C ILE A 110 -5.74 -15.92 4.42
N ASP A 111 -6.38 -16.01 3.26
CA ASP A 111 -7.63 -16.74 3.08
C ASP A 111 -7.76 -17.34 1.68
N GLU A 112 -8.71 -18.28 1.54
CA GLU A 112 -9.14 -18.87 0.28
C GLU A 112 -10.55 -19.43 0.46
N PHE A 113 -11.29 -19.60 -0.64
CA PHE A 113 -12.55 -20.33 -0.61
C PHE A 113 -12.30 -21.85 -0.54
N TYR A 114 -13.10 -22.59 0.23
CA TYR A 114 -13.00 -24.04 0.28
C TYR A 114 -14.37 -24.73 0.16
N PRO A 115 -14.54 -25.71 -0.75
CA PRO A 115 -13.58 -26.13 -1.77
C PRO A 115 -13.57 -25.17 -2.98
N ILE A 116 -12.39 -24.88 -3.54
CA ILE A 116 -12.25 -24.17 -4.82
C ILE A 116 -11.06 -24.72 -5.61
N ASP A 117 -11.16 -24.72 -6.93
CA ASP A 117 -10.00 -24.95 -7.80
C ASP A 117 -9.16 -23.67 -7.87
N VAL A 118 -7.84 -23.79 -7.64
CA VAL A 118 -6.87 -22.70 -7.66
C VAL A 118 -6.74 -22.01 -9.02
N ALA A 119 -7.17 -22.67 -10.11
CA ALA A 119 -7.19 -22.08 -11.45
C ALA A 119 -8.46 -21.26 -11.73
N GLN A 120 -9.46 -21.31 -10.84
CA GLN A 120 -10.73 -20.63 -11.01
C GLN A 120 -10.59 -19.12 -10.68
N HIS A 121 -11.30 -18.26 -11.42
CA HIS A 121 -11.09 -16.80 -11.39
C HIS A 121 -11.47 -16.10 -10.06
N ASN A 122 -12.26 -16.74 -9.21
CA ASN A 122 -12.60 -16.29 -7.85
C ASN A 122 -11.63 -16.84 -6.79
N SER A 123 -10.72 -17.75 -7.14
CA SER A 123 -9.64 -18.15 -6.22
C SER A 123 -8.77 -16.95 -5.92
N PHE A 124 -8.50 -16.74 -4.63
CA PHE A 124 -7.57 -15.72 -4.19
C PHE A 124 -6.15 -16.06 -4.63
N TYR A 125 -5.77 -17.33 -4.68
CA TYR A 125 -4.53 -17.76 -5.31
C TYR A 125 -4.45 -17.30 -6.77
N TYR A 126 -5.48 -17.54 -7.58
CA TYR A 126 -5.52 -17.07 -8.98
C TYR A 126 -5.37 -15.55 -9.08
N TYR A 127 -6.11 -14.81 -8.25
CA TYR A 127 -6.03 -13.34 -8.20
C TYR A 127 -4.60 -12.87 -7.90
N ILE A 128 -3.96 -13.46 -6.87
CA ILE A 128 -2.62 -13.06 -6.45
C ILE A 128 -1.60 -13.29 -7.57
N GLN A 129 -1.61 -14.48 -8.17
CA GLN A 129 -0.73 -14.80 -9.30
C GLN A 129 -0.91 -13.83 -10.47
N LYS A 130 -2.15 -13.48 -10.79
CA LYS A 130 -2.47 -12.62 -11.93
C LYS A 130 -2.08 -11.16 -11.74
N PHE A 131 -2.21 -10.63 -10.53
CA PHE A 131 -2.10 -9.19 -10.27
C PHE A 131 -0.84 -8.76 -9.52
N TYR A 132 -0.20 -9.65 -8.74
CA TYR A 132 0.99 -9.31 -7.94
C TYR A 132 2.29 -9.94 -8.44
N PHE A 133 2.26 -11.15 -9.02
CA PHE A 133 3.48 -11.90 -9.40
C PHE A 133 3.74 -12.02 -10.90
N ARG A 134 2.99 -11.29 -11.71
CA ARG A 134 3.04 -11.38 -13.16
C ARG A 134 4.15 -10.54 -13.80
#